data_AF-A0A9Q3UIV0-F1
#
_entry.id   AF-A0A9Q3UIV0-F1
#
_cell.length_a   1.000
_cell.length_b   1.000
_cell.length_c   1.000
_cell.angle_alpha   90.00
_cell.angle_beta   90.00
_cell.angle_gamma   90.00
#
_symmetry.space_group_name_H-M   'P 1'
#
loop_
_entity.id
_entity.type
_entity.pdbx_description
1 polymer ?
#
loop_
_entity_poly.entity_id
_entity_poly.type
_entity_poly.pdbx_seq_one_letter_code
_entity_poly.pdbx_strand_id
1 'polypeptide(L)' 'MATHNAASQYFQVALGSSILPRELYDAGFEMQNFKFLHTNFEDVKARLRDFYVVDESNHFQNIYRFERLPF' A
#
# COMPACT_ATOMS: atom_id res chain seq x y z
N MET A 1 -16.65 8.30 -24.64
CA MET A 1 -16.98 7.74 -23.31
C MET A 1 -15.68 7.39 -22.63
N ALA A 2 -15.31 8.07 -21.56
CA ALA A 2 -13.95 8.02 -21.01
C ALA A 2 -13.76 6.85 -20.02
N THR A 3 -12.77 6.01 -20.34
CA THR A 3 -11.77 5.35 -19.45
C THR A 3 -12.23 4.43 -18.31
N HIS A 4 -12.20 3.12 -18.58
CA HIS A 4 -11.87 2.02 -17.64
C HIS A 4 -10.59 1.36 -18.20
N ASN A 5 -9.54 0.96 -17.50
CA ASN A 5 -9.17 0.92 -16.09
C ASN A 5 -7.64 1.12 -16.08
N ALA A 6 -7.13 2.28 -15.70
CA ALA A 6 -5.75 2.33 -15.23
C ALA A 6 -5.81 1.85 -13.78
N ALA A 7 -5.25 0.67 -13.48
CA ALA A 7 -4.96 0.28 -12.11
C ALA A 7 -4.32 1.51 -11.44
N SER A 8 -4.93 2.01 -10.37
CA SER A 8 -4.52 3.28 -9.78
C SER A 8 -3.02 3.25 -9.54
N GLN A 9 -2.27 4.21 -10.11
CA GLN A 9 -0.82 4.36 -9.91
C GLN A 9 -0.44 4.66 -8.45
N TYR A 10 -1.36 4.51 -7.52
CA TYR A 10 -1.16 4.70 -6.10
C TYR A 10 -1.86 3.60 -5.31
N PHE A 11 -1.34 3.29 -4.13
CA PHE A 11 -2.04 2.50 -3.11
C PHE A 11 -2.35 3.35 -1.88
N GLN A 12 -3.35 2.91 -1.13
CA GLN A 12 -3.73 3.46 0.16
C GLN A 12 -3.51 2.43 1.26
N VAL A 13 -3.31 2.91 2.48
CA VAL A 13 -3.20 2.06 3.67
C VAL A 13 -4.60 1.84 4.22
N ALA A 14 -4.97 0.59 4.47
CA ALA A 14 -6.26 0.25 5.06
C ALA A 14 -6.40 0.85 6.47
N LEU A 15 -7.63 1.27 6.82
CA LEU A 15 -7.92 1.75 8.17
C LEU A 15 -7.64 0.64 9.20
N GLY A 16 -6.99 1.03 10.30
CA GLY A 16 -6.62 0.11 11.37
C GLY A 16 -5.35 -0.71 11.08
N SER A 17 -4.62 -0.40 9.99
CA SER A 17 -3.29 -0.99 9.78
C SER A 17 -2.32 -0.61 10.90
N SER A 18 -1.46 -1.55 11.26
CA SER A 18 -0.42 -1.41 12.28
C SER A 18 0.83 -0.64 11.81
N ILE A 19 0.89 -0.27 10.52
CA ILE A 19 2.01 0.45 9.91
C ILE A 19 1.92 1.95 10.14
N LEU A 20 3.06 2.58 10.44
CA LEU A 20 3.18 4.01 10.59
C LEU A 20 3.64 4.66 9.27
N PRO A 21 3.23 5.92 8.99
CA PRO A 21 3.70 6.65 7.80
C PRO A 21 5.23 6.72 7.68
N ARG A 22 5.94 6.77 8.81
CA ARG A 22 7.40 6.78 8.83
C ARG A 22 8.01 5.47 8.34
N GLU A 23 7.39 4.33 8.63
CA GLU A 23 7.89 3.02 8.19
C GLU A 23 7.73 2.85 6.67
N LEU A 24 6.69 3.44 6.10
CA LEU A 24 6.52 3.53 4.66
C LEU A 24 7.59 4.43 4.03
N TYR A 25 7.89 5.57 4.65
CA TYR A 25 8.96 6.45 4.19
C TYR A 25 10.34 5.77 4.26
N ASP A 26 10.65 5.13 5.39
CA ASP A 26 11.92 4.41 5.61
C ASP A 26 12.07 3.22 4.64
N ALA A 27 10.96 2.61 4.21
CA ALA A 27 10.92 1.59 3.15
C ALA A 27 11.01 2.16 1.71
N GLY A 28 11.17 3.47 1.56
CA GLY A 28 11.35 4.15 0.27
C GLY A 28 10.06 4.35 -0.53
N PHE A 29 8.90 4.41 0.14
CA PHE A 29 7.65 4.81 -0.50
C PHE A 29 7.47 6.33 -0.44
N GLU A 30 7.14 6.92 -1.58
CA GLU A 30 6.81 8.33 -1.70
C GLU A 30 5.31 8.55 -1.53
N MET A 31 4.93 9.52 -0.70
CA MET A 31 3.54 9.91 -0.50
C MET A 31 3.20 11.14 -1.35
N GLN A 32 2.15 11.03 -2.15
CA GLN A 32 1.59 12.13 -2.95
C GLN A 32 0.06 12.16 -2.79
N ASN A 33 -0.49 13.33 -2.45
CA ASN A 33 -1.93 13.53 -2.25
C ASN A 33 -2.58 12.49 -1.32
N PHE A 34 -1.94 12.20 -0.17
CA PHE A 34 -2.38 11.19 0.81
C PHE A 34 -2.44 9.75 0.28
N LYS A 35 -1.74 9.45 -0.81
CA LYS A 35 -1.60 8.11 -1.37
C LYS A 35 -0.12 7.80 -1.59
N PHE A 36 0.25 6.53 -1.64
CA PHE A 36 1.62 6.11 -1.88
C PHE A 36 1.80 5.69 -3.32
N LEU A 37 2.91 6.07 -3.96
CA LEU A 37 3.19 5.70 -5.34
C LEU A 37 3.15 4.17 -5.49
N HIS A 38 2.39 3.69 -6.47
CA HIS A 38 2.15 2.26 -6.65
C HIS A 38 3.42 1.57 -7.09
N THR A 39 3.84 0.65 -6.23
CA THR A 39 4.75 -0.43 -6.54
C THR A 39 3.92 -1.71 -6.59
N ASN A 40 4.35 -2.73 -7.33
CA ASN A 40 3.63 -3.99 -7.38
C ASN A 40 3.45 -4.53 -5.94
N PHE A 41 2.34 -5.21 -5.65
CA PHE A 41 2.05 -5.77 -4.33
C PHE A 41 3.21 -6.62 -3.78
N GLU A 42 3.87 -7.40 -4.64
CA GLU A 42 5.03 -8.19 -4.23
C GLU A 42 6.25 -7.33 -3.87
N ASP A 43 6.44 -6.17 -4.50
CA ASP A 43 7.49 -5.22 -4.11
C ASP A 43 7.19 -4.62 -2.74
N VAL A 44 5.91 -4.33 -2.46
CA VAL A 44 5.47 -3.82 -1.16
C VAL A 44 5.80 -4.82 -0.06
N LYS A 45 5.46 -6.09 -0.26
CA LYS A 45 5.80 -7.18 0.67
C LYS A 45 7.31 -7.35 0.84
N ALA A 46 8.07 -7.26 -0.25
CA ALA A 46 9.52 -7.45 -0.22
C ALA A 46 10.25 -6.36 0.60
N ARG A 47 9.74 -5.13 0.57
CA ARG A 47 10.30 -3.97 1.30
C ARG A 47 9.88 -3.92 2.77
N LEU A 48 8.68 -4.40 3.11
CA LEU A 48 8.10 -4.32 4.46
C LEU A 48 8.05 -5.71 5.12
N ARG A 49 9.22 -6.28 5.39
CA ARG A 49 9.35 -7.68 5.87
C ARG A 49 8.82 -7.91 7.29
N ASP A 50 8.74 -6.86 8.09
CA ASP A 50 8.21 -6.91 9.46
C ASP A 50 6.67 -6.92 9.51
N PHE A 51 6.03 -6.85 8.34
CA PHE A 51 4.59 -6.77 8.18
C PHE A 51 4.05 -7.93 7.34
N TYR A 52 2.92 -8.45 7.79
CA TYR A 52 2.02 -9.20 6.93
C TYR A 52 1.15 -8.21 6.15
N VAL A 53 1.29 -8.24 4.82
CA VAL A 53 0.54 -7.35 3.93
C VAL A 53 -0.61 -8.11 3.28
N VAL A 54 -1.82 -7.57 3.40
CA VAL A 54 -3.05 -8.11 2.80
C VAL A 54 -3.57 -7.15 1.75
N ASP A 55 -3.96 -7.69 0.60
CA ASP A 55 -4.62 -6.93 -0.46
C ASP A 55 -6.13 -6.81 -0.16
N GLU A 56 -6.57 -5.59 0.16
CA GLU A 56 -7.99 -5.22 0.34
C GLU A 56 -8.49 -4.33 -0.81
N SER A 57 -7.79 -4.37 -1.96
CA SER A 57 -8.13 -3.58 -3.13
C SER A 57 -9.52 -3.93 -3.66
N ASN A 58 -10.16 -2.95 -4.29
CA ASN A 58 -11.43 -3.12 -4.98
C ASN A 58 -11.34 -2.54 -6.40
N HIS A 59 -12.44 -2.59 -7.15
CA HIS A 59 -12.48 -2.13 -8.54
C HIS A 59 -12.09 -0.66 -8.75
N PHE A 60 -12.06 0.16 -7.70
CA PHE A 60 -11.79 1.60 -7.77
C PHE A 60 -10.44 2.00 -7.19
N GLN A 61 -9.88 1.24 -6.26
CA GLN A 61 -8.69 1.65 -5.51
C GLN A 61 -7.87 0.46 -5.02
N ASN A 62 -6.55 0.66 -5.03
CA ASN A 62 -5.61 -0.25 -4.42
C ASN A 62 -5.49 0.07 -2.93
N ILE A 63 -5.81 -0.89 -2.05
CA ILE A 63 -5.77 -0.72 -0.61
C ILE A 63 -5.00 -1.89 -0.01
N TYR A 64 -3.97 -1.60 0.77
CA TYR A 64 -3.18 -2.62 1.46
C TYR A 64 -3.32 -2.47 2.96
N ARG A 65 -3.66 -3.57 3.63
CA ARG A 65 -3.62 -3.68 5.09
C ARG A 65 -2.26 -4.21 5.52
N PHE A 66 -1.70 -3.60 6.55
CA PHE A 66 -0.42 -3.99 7.11
C PHE A 66 -0.60 -4.40 8.56
N GLU A 67 -0.31 -5.65 8.87
CA GLU A 67 -0.34 -6.17 10.24
C GLU A 67 1.08 -6.48 10.68
N ARG A 68 1.46 -6.00 11.86
CA ARG A 68 2.82 -6.24 12.37
C ARG A 68 2.95 -7.71 12.76
N LEU A 69 4.00 -8.37 12.29
CA LEU A 69 4.26 -9.76 12.66
C LEU A 69 4.64 -9.83 14.15
N PRO A 70 4.13 -10.83 14.90
CA PRO A 70 4.66 -11.13 16.22
C PRO A 70 6.09 -11.64 16.03
N PHE A 71 7.03 -10.95 16.67
CA PHE A 71 8.47 -11.20 16.69
C PHE A 71 8.83 -12.65 17.06
#